data_AF-A0A5C9C6X6-F1
#
_entry.id   AF-A0A5C9C6X6-F1
#
_cell.length_a   1.000
_cell.length_b   1.000
_cell.length_c   1.000
_cell.angle_alpha   90.00
_cell.angle_beta   90.00
_cell.angle_gamma   90.00
#
_symmetry.space_group_name_H-M   'P 1'
#
loop_
_entity.id
_entity.type
_entity.pdbx_description
1 polymer ?
#
loop_
_entity_poly.entity_id
_entity_poly.type
_entity_poly.pdbx_seq_one_letter_code
_entity_poly.pdbx_strand_id
1 'polypeptide(L)'
;MDSIDYGKNIAAYYFWVFPNMMFNFYPWGFSLNIIEPLTPSKTKVRFISFVYDESKLNQGAGTGLGSVEAEDEEVVQQVQKGVRSRFYQHGRYSVNREQGTHHFHRLVAEWMKDE
;
A
#
# COMPACT_ATOMS: atom_id res chain seq x y z
N MET A 1 24.16 -15.20 -2.00
CA MET A 1 24.88 -14.08 -1.34
C MET A 1 24.76 -12.80 -2.17
N ASP A 2 23.89 -12.79 -3.19
CA ASP A 2 23.98 -11.89 -4.34
C ASP A 2 22.93 -10.77 -4.31
N SER A 3 22.21 -10.62 -3.20
CA SER A 3 21.32 -9.46 -3.00
C SER A 3 22.16 -8.24 -2.65
N ILE A 4 21.84 -7.09 -3.25
CA ILE A 4 22.42 -5.79 -2.89
C ILE A 4 22.21 -5.41 -1.41
N ASP A 5 21.25 -6.07 -0.76
CA ASP A 5 20.89 -5.88 0.64
C ASP A 5 21.39 -7.02 1.54
N TYR A 6 22.20 -7.94 1.00
CA TYR A 6 22.82 -9.00 1.79
C TYR A 6 23.67 -8.42 2.91
N GLY A 7 23.45 -8.90 4.14
CA GLY A 7 24.12 -8.40 5.35
C GLY A 7 23.55 -7.10 5.94
N LYS A 8 22.53 -6.49 5.32
CA LYS A 8 21.82 -5.35 5.90
C LYS A 8 20.68 -5.81 6.82
N ASN A 9 20.41 -5.02 7.86
CA ASN A 9 19.26 -5.22 8.75
C ASN A 9 17.99 -4.67 8.08
N ILE A 10 17.39 -5.46 7.19
CA ILE A 10 16.13 -5.10 6.52
C ILE A 10 14.95 -5.63 7.32
N ALA A 11 14.07 -4.71 7.74
CA ALA A 11 12.88 -5.04 8.53
C ALA A 11 11.75 -5.67 7.68
N ALA A 12 11.58 -5.20 6.45
CA ALA A 12 10.60 -5.70 5.50
C ALA A 12 10.92 -5.25 4.07
N TYR A 13 10.37 -5.95 3.08
CA TYR A 13 10.35 -5.51 1.68
C TYR A 13 8.91 -5.30 1.20
N TYR A 14 8.67 -4.16 0.56
CA TYR A 14 7.35 -3.77 0.08
C TYR A 14 7.37 -3.68 -1.44
N PHE A 15 6.48 -4.43 -2.08
CA PHE A 15 6.28 -4.39 -3.52
C PHE A 15 4.83 -4.09 -3.82
N TRP A 16 4.61 -3.31 -4.88
CA TRP A 16 3.29 -3.07 -5.41
C TRP A 16 3.24 -3.51 -6.86
N VAL A 17 2.16 -4.20 -7.24
CA VAL A 17 1.91 -4.70 -8.57
C VAL A 17 0.57 -4.14 -9.04
N PHE A 18 0.62 -3.33 -10.09
CA PHE A 18 -0.57 -2.80 -10.76
C PHE A 18 -1.45 -3.97 -11.26
N PRO A 19 -2.78 -3.91 -11.11
CA PRO A 19 -3.54 -2.74 -10.67
C PRO A 19 -3.75 -2.62 -9.15
N ASN A 20 -3.68 -3.71 -8.39
CA ASN A 20 -4.33 -3.75 -7.08
C ASN A 20 -3.71 -4.70 -6.04
N MET A 21 -2.47 -5.13 -6.20
CA MET A 21 -1.81 -6.04 -5.27
C MET A 21 -0.60 -5.39 -4.60
N MET A 22 -0.44 -5.60 -3.29
CA MET A 22 0.76 -5.23 -2.55
C MET A 22 1.32 -6.45 -1.81
N PHE A 23 2.61 -6.71 -1.96
CA PHE A 23 3.32 -7.79 -1.29
C PHE A 23 4.26 -7.21 -0.23
N ASN A 24 4.05 -7.63 1.00
CA ASN A 24 4.78 -7.15 2.17
C ASN A 24 5.53 -8.34 2.78
N PHE A 25 6.83 -8.44 2.52
CA PHE A 25 7.66 -9.54 3.01
C PHE A 25 8.31 -9.17 4.34
N TYR A 26 8.16 -10.05 5.33
CA TYR A 26 8.67 -9.89 6.68
C TYR A 26 9.52 -11.10 7.10
N PRO A 27 10.32 -11.00 8.17
CA PRO A 27 11.06 -12.15 8.69
C PRO A 27 10.18 -13.34 9.13
N TRP A 28 8.90 -13.11 9.44
CA TRP A 28 7.94 -14.13 9.87
C TRP A 28 7.18 -14.80 8.70
N GLY A 29 7.22 -14.23 7.49
CA GLY A 29 6.37 -14.65 6.38
C GLY A 29 6.07 -13.49 5.44
N PHE A 30 4.92 -13.50 4.79
CA PHE A 30 4.51 -12.36 3.97
C PHE A 30 3.01 -12.08 4.08
N SER A 31 2.65 -10.81 3.88
CA SER A 31 1.27 -10.35 3.78
C SER A 31 0.99 -9.86 2.36
N LEU A 32 -0.15 -10.28 1.81
CA LEU A 32 -0.70 -9.82 0.54
C LEU A 32 -1.90 -8.92 0.81
N ASN A 33 -1.84 -7.69 0.32
CA ASN A 33 -2.98 -6.78 0.33
C ASN A 33 -3.61 -6.77 -1.07
N ILE A 34 -4.90 -7.08 -1.15
CA ILE A 34 -5.69 -7.01 -2.40
C ILE A 34 -6.70 -5.86 -2.27
N ILE A 35 -6.65 -4.93 -3.22
CA ILE A 35 -7.54 -3.76 -3.28
C ILE A 35 -8.72 -4.07 -4.21
N GLU A 36 -9.93 -4.12 -3.65
CA GLU A 36 -11.17 -4.49 -4.35
C GLU A 36 -12.13 -3.28 -4.40
N PRO A 37 -12.19 -2.50 -5.50
CA PRO A 37 -13.14 -1.40 -5.63
C PRO A 37 -14.58 -1.95 -5.67
N LEU A 38 -15.47 -1.39 -4.83
CA LEU A 38 -16.89 -1.80 -4.76
C LEU A 38 -17.80 -0.75 -5.40
N THR A 39 -17.53 0.53 -5.13
CA THR A 39 -18.20 1.68 -5.73
C THR A 39 -17.17 2.81 -5.89
N PRO A 40 -17.49 3.92 -6.61
CA PRO A 40 -16.56 5.05 -6.74
C PRO A 40 -16.09 5.67 -5.41
N SER A 41 -16.77 5.39 -4.30
CA SER A 41 -16.41 5.91 -2.97
C SER A 41 -16.25 4.81 -1.91
N LYS A 42 -16.14 3.54 -2.33
CA LYS A 42 -16.01 2.42 -1.39
C LYS A 42 -15.08 1.36 -1.98
N THR A 43 -14.07 1.01 -1.20
CA THR A 43 -13.08 -0.01 -1.52
C THR A 43 -12.98 -0.98 -0.36
N LYS A 44 -12.88 -2.27 -0.66
CA LYS A 44 -12.55 -3.30 0.32
C LYS A 44 -11.07 -3.63 0.18
N VAL A 45 -10.37 -3.70 1.31
CA VAL A 45 -8.99 -4.17 1.37
C VAL A 45 -8.98 -5.53 2.05
N ARG A 46 -8.34 -6.51 1.41
CA ARG A 46 -8.14 -7.84 2.00
C ARG A 46 -6.68 -8.01 2.36
N PHE A 47 -6.42 -8.24 3.65
CA PHE A 47 -5.11 -8.59 4.17
C PHE A 47 -5.03 -10.11 4.31
N ILE A 48 -4.09 -10.75 3.61
CA ILE A 48 -3.89 -12.19 3.60
C ILE A 48 -2.47 -12.49 4.04
N SER A 49 -2.32 -13.05 5.24
CA SER A 49 -1.01 -13.39 5.82
C SER A 49 -0.67 -14.86 5.60
N PHE A 50 0.51 -15.11 5.05
CA PHE A 50 1.13 -16.42 4.94
C PHE A 50 2.30 -16.49 5.91
N VAL A 51 2.12 -17.22 7.01
CA VAL A 51 3.13 -17.33 8.06
C VAL A 51 4.07 -18.48 7.73
N TYR A 52 5.36 -18.18 7.68
CA TYR A 52 6.43 -19.16 7.49
C TYR A 52 7.11 -19.51 8.82
N ASP A 53 7.27 -18.52 9.70
CA ASP A 53 7.91 -18.66 11.01
C ASP A 53 7.07 -17.95 12.09
N GLU A 54 6.22 -18.72 12.77
CA GLU A 54 5.35 -18.23 13.84
C GLU A 54 6.12 -17.67 15.04
N SER A 55 7.35 -18.13 15.29
CA SER A 55 8.14 -17.65 16.43
C SER A 55 8.51 -16.18 16.30
N LYS A 56 8.50 -15.65 15.07
CA LYS A 56 8.77 -14.24 14.74
C LYS A 56 7.49 -13.44 14.48
N LEU A 57 6.34 -14.10 14.45
CA LEU A 57 5.05 -13.44 14.32
C LEU A 57 4.82 -12.58 15.57
N ASN A 58 4.39 -11.34 15.39
CA ASN A 58 4.27 -10.34 16.48
C ASN A 58 5.60 -10.00 17.18
N GLN A 59 6.73 -10.10 16.48
CA GLN A 59 8.00 -9.51 16.91
C GLN A 59 8.49 -8.50 15.86
N GLY A 60 8.95 -7.33 16.29
CA GLY A 60 9.48 -6.30 15.40
C GLY A 60 8.44 -5.78 14.39
N ALA A 61 8.79 -5.73 13.10
CA ALA A 61 7.95 -5.12 12.05
C ALA A 61 6.58 -5.78 11.80
N GLY A 62 6.30 -6.94 12.41
CA GLY A 62 4.98 -7.59 12.38
C GLY A 62 4.02 -7.18 13.50
N THR A 63 4.48 -6.41 14.50
CA THR A 63 3.60 -5.95 15.61
C THR A 63 2.84 -4.69 15.22
N GLY A 64 1.54 -4.64 15.54
CA GLY A 64 0.74 -3.42 15.36
C GLY A 64 0.26 -3.17 13.93
N LEU A 65 0.27 -4.18 13.06
CA LEU A 65 -0.25 -4.05 11.69
C LEU A 65 -1.68 -3.49 11.68
N GLY A 66 -2.56 -3.99 12.56
CA GLY A 66 -3.94 -3.50 12.64
C GLY A 66 -4.09 -2.03 13.06
N SER A 67 -3.19 -1.48 13.89
CA SER A 67 -3.26 -0.04 14.24
C SER A 67 -2.78 0.83 13.09
N VAL A 68 -1.71 0.41 12.40
CA VAL A 68 -1.21 1.10 11.21
C VAL A 68 -2.24 1.08 10.09
N GLU A 69 -2.89 -0.08 9.86
CA GLU A 69 -3.96 -0.24 8.89
C GLU A 69 -5.16 0.69 9.19
N ALA A 70 -5.51 0.86 10.47
CA ALA A 70 -6.58 1.78 10.88
C ALA A 70 -6.22 3.25 10.69
N GLU A 71 -4.96 3.63 10.94
CA GLU A 71 -4.47 5.00 10.68
C GLU A 71 -4.52 5.34 9.19
N ASP A 72 -4.07 4.41 8.33
CA ASP A 72 -4.15 4.58 6.87
C ASP A 72 -5.61 4.69 6.41
N GLU A 73 -6.52 3.87 6.96
CA GLU A 73 -7.94 3.96 6.66
C GLU A 73 -8.52 5.34 7.03
N GLU A 74 -8.21 5.86 8.21
CA GLU A 74 -8.67 7.16 8.65
C GLU A 74 -8.20 8.27 7.69
N VAL A 75 -6.92 8.27 7.33
CA VAL A 75 -6.34 9.26 6.41
C VAL A 75 -7.04 9.20 5.04
N VAL A 76 -7.20 8.01 4.47
CA VAL A 76 -7.87 7.83 3.17
C VAL A 76 -9.32 8.31 3.22
N GLN A 77 -10.05 8.02 4.30
CA GLN A 77 -11.42 8.48 4.47
C GLN A 77 -11.52 10.00 4.57
N GLN A 78 -10.59 10.65 5.28
CA GLN A 78 -10.56 12.11 5.38
C GLN A 78 -10.21 12.76 4.03
N VAL A 79 -9.26 12.20 3.29
CA VAL A 79 -8.94 12.63 1.92
C VAL A 79 -10.18 12.51 1.04
N GLN A 80 -10.89 11.37 1.07
CA GLN A 80 -12.09 11.16 0.26
C GLN A 80 -13.23 12.14 0.61
N LYS A 81 -13.37 12.53 1.87
CA LYS A 81 -14.30 13.61 2.27
C LYS A 81 -13.87 14.96 1.70
N GLY A 82 -12.57 15.28 1.77
CA GLY A 82 -12.00 16.53 1.29
C GLY A 82 -12.14 16.73 -0.22
N VAL A 83 -11.83 15.70 -1.02
CA VAL A 83 -11.90 15.78 -2.49
C VAL A 83 -13.32 15.96 -3.03
N ARG A 84 -14.36 15.65 -2.23
CA ARG A 84 -15.77 15.90 -2.58
C ARG A 84 -16.21 17.35 -2.35
N SER A 85 -15.38 18.18 -1.73
CA SER A 85 -15.67 19.59 -1.52
C SER A 85 -15.69 20.34 -2.85
N ARG A 86 -16.66 21.25 -3.04
CA ARG A 86 -16.72 22.15 -4.20
C ARG A 86 -15.49 23.05 -4.36
N PHE A 87 -14.72 23.23 -3.28
CA PHE A 87 -13.53 24.08 -3.27
C PHE A 87 -12.26 23.32 -3.68
N TYR A 88 -12.32 21.99 -3.75
CA TYR A 88 -11.20 21.18 -4.22
C TYR A 88 -11.17 21.16 -5.75
N GLN A 89 -10.00 21.42 -6.33
CA GLN A 89 -9.79 21.38 -7.78
C GLN A 89 -8.87 20.22 -8.16
N HIS A 90 -7.62 20.25 -7.69
CA HIS A 90 -6.66 19.16 -7.82
C HIS A 90 -5.50 19.32 -6.82
N GLY A 91 -4.82 18.21 -6.53
CA GLY A 91 -3.59 18.20 -5.74
C GLY A 91 -2.33 18.42 -6.58
N ARG A 92 -1.20 18.61 -5.91
CA ARG A 92 0.15 18.60 -6.51
C ARG A 92 0.97 17.51 -5.83
N TYR A 93 1.75 16.76 -6.59
CA TYR A 93 2.66 15.77 -6.04
C TYR A 93 3.95 16.41 -5.54
N SER A 94 4.45 15.92 -4.41
CA SER A 94 5.80 16.15 -3.94
C SER A 94 6.80 15.39 -4.80
N VAL A 95 7.67 16.13 -5.51
CA VAL A 95 8.69 15.57 -6.42
C VAL A 95 9.61 14.56 -5.73
N ASN A 96 9.89 14.75 -4.45
CA ASN A 96 10.85 13.94 -3.70
C ASN A 96 10.19 12.80 -2.91
N ARG A 97 8.87 12.80 -2.73
CA ARG A 97 8.17 11.86 -1.83
C ARG A 97 7.03 11.09 -2.49
N GLU A 98 6.43 11.60 -3.55
CA GLU A 98 5.21 11.04 -4.15
C GLU A 98 5.43 10.54 -5.59
N GLN A 99 6.66 10.12 -5.92
CA GLN A 99 6.98 9.55 -7.24
C GLN A 99 6.18 8.28 -7.52
N GLY A 100 5.99 7.43 -6.50
CA GLY A 100 5.17 6.21 -6.60
C GLY A 100 3.69 6.54 -6.88
N THR A 101 3.11 7.48 -6.13
CA THR A 101 1.73 7.96 -6.33
C THR A 101 1.53 8.56 -7.73
N HIS A 102 2.49 9.37 -8.17
CA HIS A 102 2.46 9.93 -9.53
C HIS A 102 2.53 8.81 -10.59
N HIS A 103 3.41 7.83 -10.42
CA HIS A 103 3.53 6.69 -11.33
C HIS A 103 2.25 5.84 -11.39
N PHE A 104 1.61 5.59 -10.25
CA PHE A 104 0.30 4.92 -10.20
C PHE A 104 -0.75 5.66 -11.03
N HIS A 105 -0.91 6.97 -10.81
CA HIS A 105 -1.89 7.76 -11.58
C HIS A 105 -1.59 7.80 -13.08
N ARG A 106 -0.31 7.73 -13.46
CA ARG A 106 0.09 7.60 -14.88
C ARG A 106 -0.35 6.27 -15.48
N LEU A 107 -0.15 5.16 -14.78
CA LEU A 107 -0.61 3.83 -15.23
C LEU A 107 -2.14 3.76 -15.35
N VAL A 108 -2.88 4.35 -14.40
CA VAL A 108 -4.35 4.46 -14.50
C VAL A 108 -4.76 5.28 -15.72
N ALA A 109 -4.14 6.45 -15.93
CA ALA A 109 -4.47 7.32 -17.06
C ALA A 109 -4.10 6.71 -18.42
N GLU A 110 -3.10 5.84 -18.48
CA GLU A 110 -2.76 5.05 -19.67
C GLU A 110 -3.77 3.93 -19.89
N TRP A 111 -4.08 3.16 -18.84
CA TRP A 111 -5.05 2.07 -18.90
C TRP A 111 -6.46 2.55 -19.33
N MET A 112 -6.90 3.72 -18.85
CA MET A 112 -8.19 4.31 -19.24
C MET A 112 -8.25 4.83 -20.68
N LYS A 113 -7.12 4.94 -21.39
CA LYS A 113 -7.10 5.32 -22.82
C LYS A 113 -7.26 4.13 -23.76
N ASP A 114 -6.96 2.94 -23.26
CA ASP A 114 -7.03 1.69 -24.01
C ASP A 114 -8.42 1.02 -23.91
N GLU A 115 -9.36 1.65 -23.19
CA GLU A 115 -10.81 1.36 -23.19
C GLU A 115 -11.57 2.28 -24.17
#